data_AF-A0A9D6TLB2-F1
#
_entry.id   AF-A0A9D6TLB2-F1
#
_cell.length_a   1.000
_cell.length_b   1.000
_cell.length_c   1.000
_cell.angle_alpha   90.00
_cell.angle_beta   90.00
_cell.angle_gamma   90.00
#
_symmetry.space_group_name_H-M   'P 1'
#
loop_
_entity.id
_entity.type
_entity.pdbx_description
1 polymer ?
#
loop_
_entity_poly.entity_id
_entity_poly.type
_entity_poly.pdbx_seq_one_letter_code
_entity_poly.pdbx_strand_id
1 'polypeptide(L)' 'MKPDAKAWVANLNLLSSFAVEFRYPGEFATKEDARRAGRICRDLRTHLREALGL' A
#
# COMPACT_ATOMS: atom_id res chain seq x y z
N MET A 1 -16.81 -4.23 12.46
CA MET A 1 -16.63 -2.92 11.80
C MET A 1 -16.39 -3.19 10.32
N LYS A 2 -17.18 -2.64 9.39
CA LYS A 2 -16.86 -2.77 7.95
C LYS A 2 -15.60 -1.94 7.68
N PRO A 3 -14.58 -2.47 6.98
CA PRO A 3 -13.44 -1.67 6.54
C PRO A 3 -13.94 -0.44 5.79
N ASP A 4 -13.59 0.77 6.23
CA ASP A 4 -13.82 1.95 5.39
C ASP A 4 -12.75 1.96 4.30
N ALA A 5 -13.09 1.35 3.17
CA ALA A 5 -12.21 1.29 2.00
C ALA A 5 -11.76 2.69 1.54
N LYS A 6 -12.53 3.75 1.83
CA LYS A 6 -12.13 5.12 1.49
C LYS A 6 -10.90 5.60 2.25
N ALA A 7 -10.72 5.15 3.50
CA ALA A 7 -9.54 5.49 4.29
C ALA A 7 -8.24 4.95 3.68
N TRP A 8 -8.34 3.90 2.85
CA TRP A 8 -7.19 3.25 2.22
C TRP A 8 -6.85 3.77 0.82
N VAL A 9 -7.70 4.58 0.19
CA VAL A 9 -7.53 5.01 -1.22
C VAL A 9 -6.16 5.66 -1.47
N ALA A 10 -5.77 6.62 -0.64
CA ALA A 10 -4.47 7.29 -0.79
C ALA A 10 -3.29 6.33 -0.64
N ASN A 11 -3.40 5.38 0.30
CA ASN A 11 -2.38 4.35 0.54
C ASN A 11 -2.30 3.36 -0.63
N LEU A 12 -3.44 2.94 -1.18
CA LEU A 12 -3.49 2.03 -2.32
C LEU A 12 -2.95 2.69 -3.60
N ASN A 13 -3.26 3.96 -3.84
CA ASN A 13 -2.70 4.71 -4.96
C ASN A 13 -1.17 4.80 -4.87
N LEU A 14 -0.63 5.05 -3.67
CA LEU A 14 0.81 5.01 -3.44
C LEU A 14 1.38 3.61 -3.75
N LEU A 15 0.75 2.52 -3.32
CA LEU A 15 1.23 1.18 -3.64
C LEU A 15 1.15 0.86 -5.14
N SER A 16 0.16 1.41 -5.85
CA SER A 16 0.02 1.25 -7.30
C SER A 16 1.18 1.89 -8.08
N SER A 17 1.74 3.02 -7.63
CA SER A 17 2.92 3.60 -8.30
C SER A 17 4.14 2.69 -8.22
N PHE A 18 4.32 1.96 -7.11
CA PHE A 18 5.35 0.92 -7.00
C PHE A 18 5.15 -0.24 -7.97
N ALA A 19 3.91 -0.56 -8.31
CA ALA A 19 3.60 -1.64 -9.23
C ALA A 19 3.72 -1.22 -10.71
N VAL A 20 3.70 0.07 -11.04
CA VAL A 20 3.63 0.55 -12.43
C VAL A 20 4.75 1.52 -12.74
N GLU A 21 4.82 2.65 -12.04
CA GLU A 21 5.69 3.78 -12.38
C GLU A 21 7.16 3.44 -12.18
N PHE A 22 7.55 2.88 -11.03
CA PHE A 22 8.95 2.53 -10.75
C PHE A 22 9.51 1.34 -11.57
N ARG A 23 8.74 0.80 -12.51
CA ARG A 23 9.24 -0.16 -13.50
C ARG A 23 9.76 0.50 -14.78
N TYR A 24 9.44 1.77 -15.00
CA TYR A 24 9.89 2.51 -16.19
C TYR A 24 11.20 3.27 -15.92
N PRO A 25 12.14 3.32 -16.88
CA PRO A 25 13.39 4.04 -16.71
C PRO A 25 13.14 5.53 -16.43
N GLY A 26 13.83 6.07 -15.42
CA GLY A 26 13.72 7.48 -15.03
C GLY A 26 12.85 7.72 -13.79
N GLU A 27 11.99 6.76 -13.43
CA GLU A 27 11.18 6.82 -12.22
C GLU A 27 11.78 5.95 -11.12
N PHE A 28 11.99 6.54 -9.93
CA PHE A 28 12.65 5.85 -8.82
C PHE A 28 11.93 6.13 -7.50
N ALA A 29 11.80 5.10 -6.68
CA ALA A 29 11.39 5.24 -5.29
C ALA A 29 12.58 5.62 -4.42
N THR A 30 12.35 6.48 -3.43
CA THR A 30 13.34 6.66 -2.36
C THR A 30 13.30 5.50 -1.36
N LYS A 31 14.32 5.40 -0.52
CA LYS A 31 14.36 4.44 0.60
C LYS A 31 13.20 4.68 1.57
N GLU A 32 12.84 5.94 1.77
CA GLU A 32 11.75 6.39 2.62
C GLU A 32 10.40 5.94 2.05
N ASP A 33 10.21 6.06 0.73
CA ASP A 33 9.02 5.57 0.05
C ASP A 33 8.88 4.05 0.21
N ALA A 34 9.96 3.30 -0.02
CA ALA A 34 9.96 1.85 0.11
C ALA A 34 9.61 1.40 1.54
N ARG A 35 10.18 2.07 2.55
CA ARG A 35 9.84 1.82 3.97
C ARG A 35 8.38 2.13 4.27
N ARG A 36 7.85 3.22 3.70
CA ARG A 36 6.44 3.60 3.86
C ARG A 36 5.51 2.58 3.23
N ALA A 37 5.78 2.17 1.99
CA ALA A 37 5.02 1.13 1.29
C ALA A 37 4.99 -0.19 2.07
N GLY A 38 6.14 -0.63 2.60
CA GLY A 38 6.22 -1.84 3.42
C GLY A 38 5.44 -1.78 4.75
N ARG A 39 5.25 -0.59 5.34
CA ARG A 39 4.34 -0.42 6.50
C ARG A 39 2.88 -0.55 6.08
N ILE A 40 2.48 0.18 5.03
CA ILE A 40 1.11 0.14 4.49
C ILE A 40 0.70 -1.29 4.13
N CYS A 41 1.57 -2.06 3.46
CA CYS A 41 1.29 -3.45 3.11
C CYS A 41 1.04 -4.34 4.34
N ARG A 42 1.80 -4.15 5.42
CA ARG A 42 1.62 -4.91 6.66
C ARG A 42 0.31 -4.54 7.35
N ASP A 43 0.05 -3.25 7.50
CA ASP A 43 -1.16 -2.75 8.16
C ASP A 43 -2.41 -3.17 7.40
N LEU A 44 -2.40 -3.05 6.07
CA LEU A 44 -3.50 -3.49 5.20
C LEU A 44 -3.71 -5.00 5.30
N ARG A 45 -2.62 -5.80 5.31
CA ARG A 45 -2.72 -7.26 5.47
C ARG A 45 -3.37 -7.63 6.80
N THR A 46 -2.94 -7.03 7.91
CA THR A 46 -3.54 -7.27 9.23
C THR A 46 -5.03 -6.93 9.21
N HIS A 47 -5.37 -5.74 8.70
CA HIS A 47 -6.75 -5.28 8.63
C HIS A 47 -7.66 -6.18 7.78
N LEU A 48 -7.17 -6.60 6.60
CA LEU A 48 -7.92 -7.50 5.72
C LEU A 48 -8.10 -8.89 6.34
N ARG A 49 -7.06 -9.40 7.00
CA ARG A 49 -7.16 -10.69 7.70
C ARG A 49 -8.18 -10.66 8.82
N GLU A 50 -8.17 -9.61 9.65
CA GLU A 50 -9.18 -9.40 10.69
C GLU A 50 -10.59 -9.34 10.10
N ALA A 51 -10.77 -8.59 9.01
CA ALA A 51 -12.07 -8.46 8.33
C ALA A 51 -12.55 -9.79 7.71
N LEU A 52 -11.63 -10.66 7.30
CA LEU A 52 -11.91 -11.97 6.71
C LEU A 52 -11.96 -13.11 7.75
N GLY A 53 -11.66 -12.83 9.03
CA GLY A 53 -11.57 -13.84 10.08
C GLY A 53 -10.39 -14.82 9.93
N LEU A 54 -9.27 -14.37 9.35
CA LEU A 54 -8.07 -15.16 9.04
C LEU A 54 -6.92 -14.97 10.03
#